data_AF-A0A1H5XFH4-F1
#
_entry.id   AF-A0A1H5XFH4-F1
#
_cell.length_a   1.000
_cell.length_b   1.000
_cell.length_c   1.000
_cell.angle_alpha   90.00
_cell.angle_beta   90.00
_cell.angle_gamma   90.00
#
_symmetry.space_group_name_H-M   'P 1'
#
loop_
_entity.id
_entity.type
_entity.pdbx_description
1 polymer ?
#
loop_
_entity_poly.entity_id
_entity_poly.type
_entity_poly.pdbx_seq_one_letter_code
_entity_poly.pdbx_strand_id
1 'polypeptide(L)'
;MTSSLSEASPLSDLQNSWPRELYREHCQDEEGNPYVVIVWQERPGLGITTYTLEDGSPVTYEDGCDFQIVATGKFITRCEDPDAET
;
A
#
# COMPACT_ATOMS: atom_id res chain seq x y z
N MET A 1 -3.13 23.64 -48.25
CA MET A 1 -3.06 22.34 -47.54
C MET A 1 -2.99 22.68 -46.07
N THR A 2 -4.10 22.50 -45.35
CA THR A 2 -4.19 22.80 -43.91
C THR A 2 -3.83 21.54 -43.16
N SER A 3 -2.68 21.52 -42.49
CA SER A 3 -2.26 20.38 -41.66
C SER A 3 -2.12 20.85 -40.23
N SER A 4 -3.22 20.61 -39.52
CA SER A 4 -3.42 20.33 -38.11
C SER A 4 -2.29 20.64 -37.14
N LEU A 5 -2.54 21.63 -36.28
CA LEU A 5 -1.99 21.73 -34.94
C LEU A 5 -2.57 20.56 -34.12
N SER A 6 -1.78 19.50 -33.90
CA SER A 6 -2.13 18.48 -32.90
C SER A 6 -1.73 19.01 -31.52
N GLU A 7 -2.65 19.74 -30.93
CA GLU A 7 -2.70 20.07 -29.52
C GLU A 7 -2.87 18.74 -28.74
N ALA A 8 -1.77 18.20 -28.22
CA ALA A 8 -1.80 17.06 -27.30
C ALA A 8 -1.81 17.60 -25.87
N SER A 9 -2.95 17.47 -25.21
CA SER A 9 -3.26 17.97 -23.87
C SER A 9 -2.26 17.51 -22.79
N PRO A 10 -1.74 18.39 -21.91
CA PRO A 10 -0.80 18.01 -20.84
C PRO A 10 -1.45 17.37 -19.60
N LEU A 11 -2.58 16.66 -19.74
CA LEU A 11 -3.35 16.14 -18.58
C LEU A 11 -3.39 14.61 -18.47
N SER A 12 -2.80 13.88 -19.42
CA SER A 12 -2.83 12.41 -19.42
C SER A 12 -1.86 11.77 -18.42
N ASP A 13 -0.81 12.48 -17.99
CA ASP A 13 0.15 12.00 -16.98
C ASP A 13 -0.32 12.18 -15.53
N LEU A 14 -1.40 12.92 -15.28
CA LEU A 14 -1.99 13.06 -13.94
C LEU A 14 -3.05 12.00 -13.64
N GLN A 15 -3.48 11.23 -14.64
CA GLN A 15 -4.59 10.28 -14.52
C GLN A 15 -4.26 9.06 -13.62
N ASN A 16 -2.98 8.80 -13.31
CA ASN A 16 -2.55 7.70 -12.44
C ASN A 16 -1.82 8.17 -11.17
N SER A 17 -1.98 9.43 -10.76
CA SER A 17 -1.34 10.00 -9.56
C SER A 17 -2.08 9.67 -8.25
N TRP A 18 -2.87 8.61 -8.23
CA TRP A 18 -3.76 8.28 -7.12
C TRP A 18 -3.21 7.02 -6.47
N PRO A 19 -3.15 6.95 -5.12
CA PRO A 19 -2.70 5.73 -4.46
C PRO A 19 -3.59 4.56 -4.88
N ARG A 20 -2.98 3.55 -5.49
CA ARG A 20 -3.67 2.32 -5.92
C ARG A 20 -3.46 1.26 -4.84
N GLU A 21 -4.56 0.68 -4.35
CA GLU A 21 -4.49 -0.53 -3.53
C GLU A 21 -3.83 -1.65 -4.34
N LEU A 22 -2.72 -2.19 -3.82
CA LEU A 22 -2.02 -3.32 -4.42
C LEU A 22 -2.59 -4.64 -3.90
N TYR A 23 -2.52 -4.85 -2.59
CA TYR A 23 -3.02 -6.03 -1.89
C TYR A 23 -3.22 -5.73 -0.40
N ARG A 24 -3.80 -6.69 0.32
CA ARG A 24 -4.05 -6.62 1.76
C ARG A 24 -3.36 -7.80 2.45
N GLU A 25 -2.75 -7.55 3.60
CA GLU A 25 -2.11 -8.57 4.43
C GLU A 25 -2.86 -8.73 5.75
N HIS A 26 -3.11 -9.97 6.12
CA HIS A 26 -3.63 -10.32 7.44
C HIS A 26 -2.47 -10.40 8.42
N CYS A 27 -2.51 -9.56 9.45
CA CYS A 27 -1.52 -9.49 10.52
C CYS A 27 -2.22 -9.75 11.85
N GLN A 28 -1.44 -10.08 12.87
CA GLN A 28 -1.89 -10.15 14.25
C GLN A 28 -0.90 -9.42 15.14
N ASP A 29 -1.38 -8.85 16.24
CA ASP A 29 -0.49 -8.33 17.28
C ASP A 29 -0.12 -9.42 18.30
N GLU A 30 0.74 -9.09 19.27
CA GLU A 30 1.18 -10.00 20.34
C GLU A 30 0.03 -10.56 21.23
N GLU A 31 -1.09 -9.84 21.33
CA GLU A 31 -2.31 -10.29 22.02
C GLU A 31 -3.20 -11.19 21.13
N GLY A 32 -2.84 -11.37 19.85
CA GLY A 32 -3.61 -12.18 18.88
C GLY A 32 -4.82 -11.48 18.28
N ASN A 33 -4.91 -10.14 18.34
CA ASN A 33 -5.99 -9.44 17.63
C ASN A 33 -5.64 -9.35 16.15
N PRO A 34 -6.58 -9.69 15.25
CA PRO A 34 -6.35 -9.62 13.82
C PRO A 34 -6.39 -8.15 13.34
N TYR A 35 -5.45 -7.83 12.47
CA TYR A 35 -5.32 -6.56 11.77
C TYR A 35 -5.23 -6.82 10.27
N VAL A 36 -5.78 -5.91 9.47
CA VAL A 36 -5.66 -5.97 8.00
C VAL A 36 -4.86 -4.77 7.55
N VAL A 37 -3.65 -5.02 7.04
CA VAL A 37 -2.77 -4.01 6.47
C VAL A 37 -3.00 -3.93 4.97
N ILE A 38 -3.42 -2.78 4.49
CA ILE A 38 -3.60 -2.44 3.09
C ILE A 38 -2.32 -1.80 2.56
N VAL A 39 -1.81 -2.37 1.47
CA VAL A 39 -0.60 -1.93 0.78
C VAL A 39 -1.00 -1.04 -0.39
N TRP A 40 -0.59 0.22 -0.36
CA TRP A 40 -0.90 1.23 -1.37
C TRP A 40 0.34 1.58 -2.18
N GLN A 41 0.19 1.70 -3.50
CA GLN A 41 1.20 2.28 -4.38
C GLN A 41 0.84 3.74 -4.66
N GLU A 42 1.59 4.69 -4.10
CA GLU A 42 1.27 6.12 -4.23
C GLU A 42 1.46 6.64 -5.66
N ARG A 43 2.59 6.32 -6.29
CA ARG A 43 2.83 6.64 -7.70
C ARG A 43 3.45 5.48 -8.46
N PRO A 44 2.85 5.09 -9.60
CA PRO A 44 3.49 4.16 -10.51
C PRO A 44 4.81 4.78 -11.02
N GLY A 45 5.91 4.02 -10.94
CA GLY A 45 7.23 4.45 -11.41
C GLY A 45 8.17 5.04 -10.35
N LEU A 46 7.66 5.44 -9.17
CA LEU A 46 8.49 5.87 -8.04
C LEU A 46 8.77 4.73 -7.04
N GLY A 47 8.00 3.64 -7.10
CA GLY A 47 8.17 2.49 -6.21
C GLY A 47 7.90 2.78 -4.73
N ILE A 48 7.20 3.89 -4.44
CA ILE A 48 6.82 4.26 -3.08
C ILE A 48 5.56 3.50 -2.70
N THR A 49 5.71 2.67 -1.67
CA THR A 49 4.63 1.88 -1.08
C THR A 49 4.28 2.49 0.28
N THR A 50 2.99 2.74 0.50
CA THR A 50 2.46 3.17 1.79
C THR A 50 1.60 2.05 2.37
N TYR A 51 1.63 1.91 3.69
CA TYR A 51 0.89 0.87 4.40
C TYR A 51 -0.10 1.54 5.34
N THR A 52 -1.35 1.08 5.31
CA THR A 52 -2.38 1.55 6.24
C THR A 52 -3.18 0.37 6.74
N LEU A 53 -3.82 0.48 7.90
CA LEU A 53 -4.85 -0.46 8.30
C LEU A 53 -6.13 -0.27 7.48
N GLU A 54 -7.03 -1.25 7.54
CA GLU A 54 -8.38 -1.16 6.98
C GLU A 54 -9.20 0.01 7.56
N ASP A 55 -8.92 0.38 8.81
CA ASP A 55 -9.50 1.56 9.48
C ASP A 55 -8.92 2.90 8.93
N GLY A 56 -7.92 2.85 8.05
CA GLY A 56 -7.22 4.01 7.51
C GLY A 56 -6.06 4.52 8.38
N SER A 57 -5.79 3.86 9.50
CA SER A 57 -4.65 4.18 10.36
C SER A 57 -3.32 3.91 9.64
N PRO A 58 -2.37 4.86 9.58
CA PRO A 58 -1.08 4.63 8.93
C PRO A 58 -0.23 3.63 9.72
N VAL A 59 0.44 2.73 9.01
CA VAL A 59 1.42 1.80 9.59
C VAL A 59 2.78 1.95 8.89
N THR A 60 3.84 1.71 9.64
CA THR A 60 5.21 1.74 9.14
C THR A 60 5.74 0.32 9.08
N TYR A 61 6.28 -0.07 7.93
CA TYR A 61 7.01 -1.32 7.81
C TYR A 61 8.38 -1.17 8.49
N GLU A 62 8.69 -2.03 9.46
CA GLU A 62 9.98 -2.05 10.15
C GLU A 62 10.93 -3.04 9.47
N ASP A 63 10.72 -4.34 9.66
CA ASP A 63 11.55 -5.40 9.09
C ASP A 63 10.84 -6.75 9.20
N GLY A 64 11.21 -7.75 8.40
CA GLY A 64 10.79 -9.14 8.67
C GLY A 64 9.29 -9.45 8.67
N CYS A 65 8.46 -8.62 8.05
CA CYS A 65 6.97 -8.66 8.11
C CYS A 65 6.36 -8.10 9.41
N ASP A 66 7.13 -7.34 10.19
CA ASP A 66 6.64 -6.52 11.29
C ASP A 66 6.23 -5.12 10.81
N PHE A 67 5.05 -4.70 11.23
CA PHE A 67 4.48 -3.39 10.98
C PHE A 67 4.19 -2.70 12.30
N GLN A 68 4.57 -1.43 12.42
CA GLN A 68 4.23 -0.59 13.56
C GLN A 68 3.05 0.31 13.22
N ILE A 69 2.00 0.25 14.03
CA ILE A 69 0.87 1.18 13.94
C ILE A 69 1.31 2.53 14.47
N VAL A 70 1.39 3.56 13.62
CA VAL A 70 1.91 4.87 13.99
C VAL A 70 1.07 5.54 15.09
N ALA A 71 -0.24 5.30 15.07
CA ALA A 71 -1.18 5.91 16.02
C ALA A 71 -1.00 5.40 17.47
N THR A 72 -0.66 4.12 17.64
CA THR A 72 -0.58 3.47 18.96
C THR A 72 0.84 3.05 19.34
N GLY A 73 1.77 2.99 18.39
CA GLY A 73 3.11 2.41 18.55
C GLY A 73 3.10 0.89 18.65
N LYS A 74 1.95 0.23 18.45
CA LYS A 74 1.79 -1.22 18.57
C LYS A 74 2.40 -1.92 17.35
N PHE A 75 3.05 -3.05 17.59
CA PHE A 75 3.59 -3.90 16.52
C PHE A 75 2.59 -4.98 16.15
N ILE A 76 2.45 -5.22 14.86
CA ILE A 76 1.65 -6.29 14.28
C ILE A 76 2.54 -7.04 13.29
N THR A 77 2.44 -8.35 13.28
CA THR A 77 3.28 -9.20 12.44
C THR A 77 2.37 -9.96 11.49
N ARG A 78 2.83 -10.18 10.26
CA ARG A 78 2.07 -10.94 9.27
C ARG A 78 1.75 -12.34 9.80
N CYS A 79 0.49 -12.74 9.68
CA CYS A 79 0.14 -14.14 9.82
C CYS A 79 0.72 -14.85 8.61
N GLU A 80 1.83 -15.57 8.80
CA GLU A 80 2.27 -16.51 7.80
C GLU A 80 1.13 -17.51 7.60
N ASP A 81 0.49 -17.46 6.42
CA ASP A 81 -0.46 -18.50 6.04
C ASP A 81 0.28 -19.84 6.14
N PRO A 82 -0.22 -20.83 6.90
CA PRO A 82 0.46 -22.11 7.09
C PRO A 82 0.51 -23.00 5.82
N ASP A 83 0.40 -22.43 4.63
CA ASP A 83 0.40 -23.12 3.34
C ASP A 83 1.73 -22.94 2.56
N ALA A 84 2.83 -22.70 3.28
CA ALA A 84 4.17 -22.88 2.74
C ALA A 84 4.66 -24.33 2.99
N GLU A 85 3.92 -25.33 2.50
CA GLU A 85 4.47 -26.67 2.28
C GLU A 85 4.37 -27.05 0.80
N THR A 86 5.52 -27.14 0.13
CA THR A 86 5.71 -27.84 -1.15
C THR A 86 7.10 -28.44 -1.21
#